data_AF-A0A9D8E951-F1
#
_entry.id   AF-A0A9D8E951-F1
#
_cell.length_a   1.000
_cell.length_b   1.000
_cell.length_c   1.000
_cell.angle_alpha   90.00
_cell.angle_beta   90.00
_cell.angle_gamma   90.00
#
_symmetry.space_group_name_H-M   'P 1'
#
loop_
_entity.id
_entity.type
_entity.pdbx_description
1 polymer ?
#
loop_
_entity_poly.entity_id
_entity_poly.type
_entity_poly.pdbx_seq_one_letter_code
_entity_poly.pdbx_strand_id
1 'polypeptide(L)'
;AMIEKSDLPRFYFCLHAAKKAADKNPPQTAWTPGISIIVAMNKALDMFFEEGRENVYKRHRINALAVQKACEKLGLEMLVKNPSERGVSVTSIKVPDGIDGKLLTKTMRIKYGVTIAGGQGKLTGLIFRIGHLGYVGIFDVIIALAALEFALKEQGYEFELGAAVTEAQRVFFDNNYMG
;
A
#
# COMPACT_ATOMS: atom_id res chain seq x y z
N ALA A 1 10.95 -30.44 -10.75
CA ALA A 1 10.38 -30.24 -12.10
C ALA A 1 11.07 -29.12 -12.90
N MET A 2 10.81 -27.82 -12.67
CA MET A 2 11.45 -26.74 -13.47
C MET A 2 12.86 -26.34 -12.98
N ILE A 3 13.08 -26.31 -11.66
CA ILE A 3 14.38 -25.97 -11.06
C ILE A 3 15.45 -26.96 -11.54
N GLU A 4 15.14 -28.26 -11.51
CA GLU A 4 16.01 -29.39 -11.90
C GLU A 4 16.47 -29.38 -13.35
N LYS A 5 15.67 -28.80 -14.26
CA LYS A 5 15.93 -28.81 -15.70
C LYS A 5 16.54 -27.51 -16.22
N SER A 6 16.68 -26.49 -15.37
CA SER A 6 17.23 -25.20 -15.79
C SER A 6 18.71 -25.33 -16.14
N ASP A 7 19.14 -24.74 -17.25
CA ASP A 7 20.52 -24.67 -17.75
C ASP A 7 21.11 -23.25 -17.71
N LEU A 8 20.30 -22.26 -17.27
CA LEU A 8 20.75 -20.88 -17.12
C LEU A 8 21.90 -20.76 -16.12
N PRO A 9 22.94 -19.94 -16.42
CA PRO A 9 24.01 -19.63 -15.47
C PRO A 9 23.42 -19.07 -14.18
N ARG A 10 23.71 -19.73 -13.06
CA ARG A 10 23.16 -19.37 -11.74
C ARG A 10 24.17 -19.64 -10.66
N PHE A 11 24.40 -18.65 -9.82
CA PHE A 11 25.15 -18.78 -8.58
C PHE A 11 24.26 -18.40 -7.41
N TYR A 12 24.12 -17.11 -7.12
CA TYR A 12 23.35 -16.62 -5.97
C TYR A 12 21.83 -16.90 -6.05
N PHE A 13 21.26 -17.04 -7.25
CA PHE A 13 19.85 -17.44 -7.43
C PHE A 13 19.70 -18.93 -7.76
N CYS A 14 20.66 -19.77 -7.37
CA CYS A 14 20.59 -21.22 -7.56
C CYS A 14 19.74 -21.89 -6.47
N LEU A 15 18.47 -22.16 -6.77
CA LEU A 15 17.54 -22.83 -5.84
C LEU A 15 17.97 -24.27 -5.48
N HIS A 16 18.76 -24.94 -6.32
CA HIS A 16 19.36 -26.23 -5.95
C HIS A 16 20.36 -26.11 -4.80
N ALA A 17 21.22 -25.10 -4.85
CA ALA A 17 22.17 -24.85 -3.77
C ALA A 17 21.41 -24.49 -2.48
N ALA A 18 20.36 -23.67 -2.58
CA ALA A 18 19.48 -23.34 -1.46
C ALA A 18 18.81 -24.59 -0.86
N LYS A 19 18.19 -25.44 -1.68
CA LYS A 19 17.57 -26.69 -1.23
C LYS A 19 18.59 -27.65 -0.60
N LYS A 20 19.73 -27.88 -1.25
CA LYS A 20 20.80 -28.75 -0.74
C LYS A 20 21.31 -28.27 0.63
N ALA A 21 21.39 -26.95 0.85
CA ALA A 21 21.77 -26.41 2.15
C ALA A 21 20.65 -26.59 3.20
N ALA A 22 19.39 -26.36 2.80
CA ALA A 22 18.22 -26.51 3.68
C ALA A 22 17.98 -27.96 4.12
N ASP A 23 18.30 -28.95 3.27
CA ASP A 23 18.13 -30.38 3.55
C ASP A 23 19.23 -30.95 4.49
N LYS A 24 20.24 -30.16 4.89
CA LYS A 24 21.26 -30.59 5.88
C LYS A 24 20.67 -30.69 7.29
N ASN A 25 21.38 -31.37 8.19
CA ASN A 25 21.02 -31.44 9.62
C ASN A 25 22.18 -30.93 10.50
N PRO A 26 22.07 -29.76 11.15
CA PRO A 26 20.91 -28.84 11.11
C PRO A 26 20.77 -28.15 9.73
N PRO A 27 19.58 -27.62 9.39
CA PRO A 27 19.38 -26.85 8.16
C PRO A 27 20.33 -25.67 8.05
N GLN A 28 20.85 -25.42 6.85
CA GLN A 28 21.78 -24.32 6.56
C GLN A 28 21.29 -23.45 5.40
N THR A 29 21.88 -22.26 5.25
CA THR A 29 21.72 -21.43 4.06
C THR A 29 22.87 -21.70 3.08
N ALA A 30 22.62 -21.49 1.79
CA ALA A 30 23.64 -21.70 0.75
C ALA A 30 24.79 -20.69 0.81
N TRP A 31 24.51 -19.49 1.35
CA TRP A 31 25.46 -18.41 1.60
C TRP A 31 25.16 -17.77 2.95
N THR A 32 26.08 -16.95 3.46
CA THR A 32 25.85 -16.16 4.67
C THR A 32 24.58 -15.31 4.51
N PRO A 33 23.53 -15.53 5.32
CA PRO A 33 22.28 -14.82 5.15
C PRO A 33 22.32 -13.46 5.85
N GLY A 34 21.39 -12.58 5.49
CA GLY A 34 21.12 -11.36 6.26
C GLY A 34 20.42 -11.73 7.57
N ILE A 35 21.19 -12.03 8.62
CA ILE A 35 20.68 -12.52 9.91
C ILE A 35 19.56 -11.62 10.46
N SER A 36 19.79 -10.30 10.47
CA SER A 36 18.79 -9.33 10.96
C SER A 36 17.49 -9.35 10.17
N ILE A 37 17.53 -9.62 8.85
CA ILE A 37 16.33 -9.70 8.00
C ILE A 37 15.53 -10.97 8.35
N ILE A 38 16.21 -12.10 8.59
CA ILE A 38 15.55 -13.34 9.01
C ILE A 38 14.85 -13.15 10.36
N VAL A 39 15.52 -12.52 11.32
CA VAL A 39 14.94 -12.23 12.64
C VAL A 39 13.72 -11.29 12.51
N ALA A 40 13.84 -10.22 11.73
CA ALA A 40 12.73 -9.29 11.50
C ALA A 40 11.55 -9.95 10.78
N MET A 41 11.82 -10.81 9.78
CA MET A 41 10.79 -11.59 9.09
C MET A 41 10.06 -12.52 10.05
N ASN A 42 10.78 -13.18 10.97
CA ASN A 42 10.17 -14.05 11.95
C ASN A 42 9.19 -13.28 12.84
N LYS A 43 9.59 -12.10 13.34
CA LYS A 43 8.68 -11.26 14.13
C LYS A 43 7.50 -10.74 13.32
N ALA A 44 7.70 -10.39 12.04
CA ALA A 44 6.61 -9.98 11.17
C ALA A 44 5.60 -11.10 10.91
N LEU A 45 6.06 -12.35 10.81
CA LEU A 45 5.19 -13.53 10.72
C LEU A 45 4.44 -13.76 12.03
N ASP A 46 5.09 -13.63 13.18
CA ASP A 46 4.41 -13.72 14.49
C ASP A 46 3.26 -12.73 14.56
N MET A 47 3.51 -11.44 14.24
CA MET A 47 2.46 -10.41 14.24
C MET A 47 1.31 -10.72 13.28
N PHE A 48 1.62 -11.27 12.10
CA PHE A 48 0.61 -11.65 11.11
C PHE A 48 -0.28 -12.80 11.59
N PHE A 49 0.32 -13.82 12.23
CA PHE A 49 -0.44 -14.95 12.76
C PHE A 49 -1.16 -14.62 14.08
N GLU A 50 -0.61 -13.74 14.91
CA GLU A 50 -1.24 -13.19 16.12
C GLU A 50 -2.53 -12.42 15.77
N GLU A 51 -2.50 -11.55 14.76
CA GLU A 51 -3.70 -10.86 14.26
C GLU A 51 -4.69 -11.84 13.60
N GLY A 52 -4.15 -12.84 12.89
CA GLY A 52 -4.89 -13.84 12.14
C GLY A 52 -5.10 -13.43 10.69
N ARG A 53 -4.83 -14.36 9.77
CA ARG A 53 -4.83 -14.10 8.31
C ARG A 53 -6.11 -13.42 7.81
N GLU A 54 -7.28 -13.91 8.20
CA GLU A 54 -8.55 -13.35 7.73
C GLU A 54 -8.81 -11.94 8.28
N ASN A 55 -8.36 -11.66 9.50
CA ASN A 55 -8.43 -10.32 10.09
C ASN A 55 -7.50 -9.36 9.36
N VAL A 56 -6.27 -9.78 9.05
CA VAL A 56 -5.35 -9.01 8.22
C VAL A 56 -6.01 -8.68 6.88
N TYR A 57 -6.60 -9.66 6.19
CA TYR A 57 -7.25 -9.41 4.90
C TYR A 57 -8.47 -8.50 5.02
N LYS A 58 -9.30 -8.69 6.05
CA LYS A 58 -10.45 -7.82 6.34
C LYS A 58 -10.00 -6.38 6.56
N ARG A 59 -8.99 -6.17 7.42
CA ARG A 59 -8.41 -4.85 7.71
C ARG A 59 -7.97 -4.12 6.44
N HIS A 60 -7.22 -4.79 5.58
CA HIS A 60 -6.76 -4.20 4.32
C HIS A 60 -7.91 -3.87 3.35
N ARG A 61 -8.93 -4.73 3.27
CA ARG A 61 -10.13 -4.46 2.46
C ARG A 61 -10.88 -3.22 2.96
N ILE A 62 -11.02 -3.06 4.28
CA ILE A 62 -11.69 -1.89 4.86
C ILE A 62 -10.86 -0.62 4.63
N ASN A 63 -9.54 -0.67 4.84
CA ASN A 63 -8.66 0.47 4.54
C ASN A 63 -8.76 0.89 3.05
N ALA A 64 -8.74 -0.08 2.14
CA ALA A 64 -8.90 0.17 0.72
C ALA A 64 -10.26 0.82 0.40
N LEU A 65 -11.34 0.28 0.98
CA LEU A 65 -12.69 0.81 0.82
C LEU A 65 -12.79 2.25 1.34
N ALA A 66 -12.24 2.53 2.51
CA ALA A 66 -12.26 3.86 3.13
C ALA A 66 -11.56 4.90 2.25
N VAL A 67 -10.36 4.59 1.74
CA VAL A 67 -9.64 5.48 0.82
C VAL A 67 -10.42 5.67 -0.49
N GLN A 68 -10.96 4.60 -1.07
CA GLN A 68 -11.71 4.68 -2.32
C GLN A 68 -12.97 5.55 -2.16
N LYS A 69 -13.77 5.31 -1.12
CA LYS A 69 -15.01 6.06 -0.84
C LYS A 69 -14.71 7.53 -0.52
N ALA A 70 -13.66 7.79 0.26
CA ALA A 70 -13.22 9.14 0.55
C ALA A 70 -12.80 9.91 -0.70
N CYS A 71 -11.99 9.31 -1.58
CA CYS A 71 -11.61 9.95 -2.84
C CYS A 71 -12.81 10.13 -3.80
N GLU A 72 -13.72 9.15 -3.89
CA GLU A 72 -14.97 9.29 -4.66
C GLU A 72 -15.84 10.44 -4.11
N LYS A 73 -15.89 10.60 -2.78
CA LYS A 73 -16.62 11.69 -2.11
C LYS A 73 -16.05 13.07 -2.43
N LEU A 74 -14.73 13.16 -2.66
CA LEU A 74 -14.08 14.37 -3.15
C LEU A 74 -14.32 14.64 -4.64
N GLY A 75 -14.99 13.73 -5.37
CA GLY A 75 -15.19 13.86 -6.82
C GLY A 75 -13.98 13.43 -7.66
N LEU A 76 -13.02 12.72 -7.06
CA LEU A 76 -11.82 12.25 -7.76
C LEU A 76 -12.11 10.96 -8.54
N GLU A 77 -11.58 10.86 -9.76
CA GLU A 77 -11.76 9.67 -10.59
C GLU A 77 -10.72 8.58 -10.25
N MET A 78 -11.18 7.35 -10.01
CA MET A 78 -10.28 6.20 -9.86
C MET A 78 -9.64 5.84 -11.20
N LEU A 79 -8.36 5.44 -11.18
CA LEU A 79 -7.69 4.96 -12.40
C LEU A 79 -8.33 3.67 -12.93
N VAL A 80 -8.63 2.73 -12.02
CA VAL A 80 -9.32 1.48 -12.34
C VAL A 80 -10.82 1.70 -12.19
N LYS A 81 -11.52 1.71 -13.33
CA LYS A 81 -12.94 2.05 -13.40
C LYS A 81 -13.81 1.03 -12.69
N ASN A 82 -13.59 -0.26 -12.95
CA ASN A 82 -14.37 -1.34 -12.36
C ASN A 82 -14.03 -1.51 -10.86
N PRO A 83 -14.97 -1.31 -9.93
CA PRO A 83 -14.71 -1.44 -8.50
C PRO A 83 -14.17 -2.81 -8.07
N SER A 84 -14.57 -3.90 -8.73
CA SER A 84 -14.13 -5.26 -8.37
C SER A 84 -12.67 -5.56 -8.75
N GLU A 85 -12.06 -4.74 -9.62
CA GLU A 85 -10.68 -4.89 -10.08
C GLU A 85 -9.70 -3.95 -9.34
N ARG A 86 -10.20 -3.12 -8.42
CA ARG A 86 -9.37 -2.17 -7.67
C ARG A 86 -8.48 -2.89 -6.66
N GLY A 87 -7.26 -2.39 -6.50
CA GLY A 87 -6.28 -2.97 -5.59
C GLY A 87 -6.65 -2.83 -4.11
N VAL A 88 -6.43 -3.90 -3.34
CA VAL A 88 -6.63 -3.94 -1.88
C VAL A 88 -5.41 -3.40 -1.11
N SER A 89 -4.25 -3.28 -1.75
CA SER A 89 -3.03 -2.76 -1.12
C SER A 89 -2.72 -1.29 -1.44
N VAL A 90 -3.29 -0.79 -2.55
CA VAL A 90 -3.03 0.56 -3.05
C VAL A 90 -4.21 1.04 -3.89
N THR A 91 -4.64 2.27 -3.64
CA THR A 91 -5.65 2.96 -4.46
C THR A 91 -4.93 3.89 -5.42
N SER A 92 -5.23 3.78 -6.72
CA SER A 92 -4.70 4.68 -7.76
C SER A 92 -5.78 5.64 -8.24
N ILE A 93 -5.49 6.94 -8.15
CA ILE A 93 -6.44 8.03 -8.39
C ILE A 93 -5.88 8.93 -9.48
N LYS A 94 -6.72 9.34 -10.43
CA LYS A 94 -6.33 10.32 -11.45
C LYS A 94 -6.17 11.69 -10.81
N VAL A 95 -5.17 12.43 -11.26
CA VAL A 95 -5.03 13.84 -10.91
C VAL A 95 -6.14 14.60 -11.64
N PRO A 96 -6.98 15.37 -10.93
CA PRO A 96 -8.06 16.12 -11.57
C PRO A 96 -7.49 17.28 -12.41
N ASP A 97 -8.27 17.73 -13.39
CA ASP A 97 -7.87 18.84 -14.26
C ASP A 97 -7.53 20.10 -13.45
N GLY A 98 -6.49 20.81 -13.88
CA GLY A 98 -6.00 22.01 -13.19
C GLY A 98 -5.09 21.77 -11.99
N ILE A 99 -4.89 20.51 -11.56
CA ILE A 99 -3.99 20.16 -10.45
C ILE A 99 -2.66 19.63 -10.98
N ASP A 100 -1.54 20.08 -10.42
CA ASP A 100 -0.22 19.51 -10.69
C ASP A 100 0.01 18.30 -9.78
N GLY A 101 -0.02 17.10 -10.35
CA GLY A 101 0.17 15.85 -9.61
C GLY A 101 1.54 15.71 -8.94
N LYS A 102 2.61 16.29 -9.52
CA LYS A 102 3.95 16.28 -8.89
C LYS A 102 3.98 17.25 -7.72
N LEU A 103 3.36 18.42 -7.87
CA LEU A 103 3.22 19.38 -6.77
C LEU A 103 2.37 18.79 -5.64
N LEU A 104 1.24 18.15 -5.95
CA LEU A 104 0.37 17.49 -4.97
C LEU A 104 1.15 16.52 -4.08
N THR A 105 1.85 15.56 -4.70
CA THR A 105 2.64 14.55 -3.97
C THR A 105 3.81 15.17 -3.20
N LYS A 106 4.44 16.23 -3.74
CA LYS A 106 5.50 16.99 -3.06
C LYS A 106 4.97 17.76 -1.85
N THR A 107 3.83 18.42 -1.97
CA THR A 107 3.19 19.19 -0.88
C THR A 107 2.83 18.27 0.26
N MET A 108 2.17 17.14 0.00
CA MET A 108 1.86 16.16 1.05
C MET A 108 3.13 15.69 1.78
N ARG A 109 4.19 15.36 1.05
CA ARG A 109 5.44 14.86 1.64
C ARG A 109 6.19 15.93 2.44
N ILE A 110 6.40 17.11 1.86
CA ILE A 110 7.30 18.12 2.41
C ILE A 110 6.60 18.98 3.45
N LYS A 111 5.33 19.36 3.22
CA LYS A 111 4.60 20.27 4.10
C LYS A 111 3.86 19.54 5.22
N TYR A 112 3.24 18.40 4.91
CA TYR A 112 2.41 17.67 5.88
C TYR A 112 3.06 16.39 6.42
N GLY A 113 4.26 16.04 5.96
CA GLY A 113 4.96 14.83 6.39
C GLY A 113 4.30 13.52 5.93
N VAL A 114 3.33 13.58 5.01
CA VAL A 114 2.61 12.41 4.48
C VAL A 114 3.16 12.03 3.12
N THR A 115 3.76 10.85 3.01
CA THR A 115 4.31 10.38 1.74
C THR A 115 3.31 9.51 1.00
N ILE A 116 2.89 9.98 -0.18
CA ILE A 116 2.17 9.18 -1.19
C ILE A 116 3.01 9.07 -2.45
N ALA A 117 2.67 8.11 -3.33
CA ALA A 117 3.43 7.88 -4.56
C ALA A 117 2.75 8.53 -5.76
N GLY A 118 3.52 9.13 -6.68
CA GLY A 118 3.02 9.51 -7.99
C GLY A 118 2.89 8.33 -8.96
N GLY A 119 2.37 8.61 -10.16
CA GLY A 119 2.45 7.71 -11.30
C GLY A 119 3.87 7.54 -11.87
N GLN A 120 4.10 6.41 -12.52
CA GLN A 120 5.39 6.06 -13.13
C GLN A 120 5.27 5.93 -14.65
N GLY A 121 6.35 6.21 -15.37
CA GLY A 121 6.40 6.12 -16.83
C GLY A 121 5.33 6.99 -17.48
N LYS A 122 4.49 6.39 -18.33
CA LYS A 122 3.41 7.08 -19.05
C LYS A 122 2.35 7.70 -18.13
N LEU A 123 2.33 7.34 -16.84
CA LEU A 123 1.35 7.83 -15.86
C LEU A 123 1.92 8.94 -14.97
N THR A 124 3.18 9.35 -15.16
CA THR A 124 3.81 10.38 -14.33
C THR A 124 3.09 11.71 -14.45
N GLY A 125 2.68 12.26 -13.30
CA GLY A 125 1.91 13.50 -13.21
C GLY A 125 0.41 13.35 -13.49
N LEU A 126 -0.03 12.20 -14.02
CA LEU A 126 -1.44 11.94 -14.38
C LEU A 126 -2.22 11.23 -13.27
N ILE A 127 -1.51 10.53 -12.38
CA ILE A 127 -2.10 9.83 -11.25
C ILE A 127 -1.27 10.04 -9.98
N PHE A 128 -1.90 9.78 -8.85
CA PHE A 128 -1.24 9.52 -7.58
C PHE A 128 -1.80 8.23 -6.95
N ARG A 129 -1.07 7.69 -5.98
CA ARG A 129 -1.32 6.38 -5.37
C ARG A 129 -1.20 6.47 -3.85
N ILE A 130 -2.26 6.07 -3.17
CA ILE A 130 -2.31 5.99 -1.71
C ILE A 130 -2.15 4.52 -1.33
N GLY A 131 -1.02 4.19 -0.70
CA GLY A 131 -0.74 2.86 -0.19
C GLY A 131 -1.38 2.65 1.17
N HIS A 132 -1.99 1.48 1.38
CA HIS A 132 -2.69 1.13 2.62
C HIS A 132 -2.44 -0.34 3.01
N LEU A 133 -1.20 -0.80 2.73
CA LEU A 133 -0.71 -2.16 2.98
C LEU A 133 0.29 -2.21 4.14
N GLY A 134 0.21 -3.28 4.93
CA GLY A 134 1.16 -3.63 5.98
C GLY A 134 0.77 -3.04 7.32
N TYR A 135 1.72 -2.39 7.98
CA TYR A 135 1.52 -1.71 9.25
C TYR A 135 0.87 -0.33 9.02
N VAL A 136 -0.36 -0.36 8.52
CA VAL A 136 -1.20 0.81 8.25
C VAL A 136 -2.55 0.57 8.93
N GLY A 137 -2.90 1.50 9.82
CA GLY A 137 -4.16 1.52 10.53
C GLY A 137 -5.10 2.62 10.06
N ILE A 138 -6.25 2.67 10.72
CA ILE A 138 -7.28 3.70 10.53
C ILE A 138 -6.73 5.13 10.60
N PHE A 139 -5.94 5.46 11.62
CA PHE A 139 -5.45 6.82 11.79
C PHE A 139 -4.43 7.22 10.73
N ASP A 140 -3.64 6.27 10.21
CA ASP A 140 -2.75 6.54 9.08
C ASP A 140 -3.56 6.92 7.83
N VAL A 141 -4.66 6.20 7.56
CA VAL A 141 -5.59 6.50 6.46
C VAL A 141 -6.24 7.87 6.66
N ILE A 142 -6.73 8.18 7.86
CA ILE A 142 -7.36 9.48 8.16
C ILE A 142 -6.36 10.63 7.99
N ILE A 143 -5.14 10.49 8.52
CA ILE A 143 -4.08 11.50 8.37
C ILE A 143 -3.73 11.70 6.90
N ALA A 144 -3.63 10.62 6.12
CA ALA A 144 -3.33 10.70 4.70
C ALA A 144 -4.41 11.42 3.90
N LEU A 145 -5.69 11.17 4.22
CA LEU A 145 -6.83 11.83 3.57
C LEU A 145 -6.93 13.31 3.96
N ALA A 146 -6.70 13.66 5.23
CA ALA A 146 -6.64 15.06 5.67
C ALA A 146 -5.51 15.83 4.94
N ALA A 147 -4.32 15.24 4.82
CA ALA A 147 -3.22 15.83 4.07
C ALA A 147 -3.53 15.97 2.58
N LEU A 148 -4.26 15.02 1.99
CA LEU A 148 -4.73 15.10 0.61
C LEU A 148 -5.70 16.28 0.42
N GLU A 149 -6.68 16.43 1.31
CA GLU A 149 -7.63 17.55 1.27
C GLU A 149 -6.88 18.89 1.30
N PHE A 150 -5.99 19.10 2.27
CA PHE A 150 -5.21 20.34 2.32
C PHE A 150 -4.39 20.58 1.04
N ALA A 151 -3.71 19.55 0.53
CA ALA A 151 -2.88 19.67 -0.68
C ALA A 151 -3.69 19.94 -1.96
N LEU A 152 -4.93 19.44 -2.03
CA LEU A 152 -5.88 19.74 -3.11
C LEU A 152 -6.44 21.16 -2.99
N LYS A 153 -6.83 21.59 -1.77
CA LYS A 153 -7.36 22.95 -1.55
C LYS A 153 -6.34 24.03 -1.84
N GLU A 154 -5.07 23.81 -1.48
CA GLU A 154 -3.99 24.76 -1.79
C GLU A 154 -3.72 24.94 -3.29
N GLN A 155 -4.16 23.99 -4.11
CA GLN A 155 -4.09 24.07 -5.57
C GLN A 155 -5.42 24.50 -6.21
N GLY A 156 -6.39 24.92 -5.41
CA GLY A 156 -7.67 25.44 -5.89
C GLY A 156 -8.68 24.37 -6.32
N TYR A 157 -8.51 23.10 -5.90
CA TYR A 157 -9.54 22.09 -6.13
C TYR A 157 -10.76 22.36 -5.24
N GLU A 158 -11.96 22.30 -5.83
CA GLU A 158 -13.21 22.63 -5.16
C GLU A 158 -13.92 21.39 -4.58
N PHE A 159 -14.08 21.38 -3.25
CA PHE A 159 -14.79 20.38 -2.46
C PHE A 159 -14.99 20.93 -1.03
N GLU A 160 -15.81 20.24 -0.23
CA GLU A 160 -16.01 20.54 1.19
C GLU A 160 -14.87 19.97 2.05
N LEU A 161 -14.11 20.81 2.75
CA LEU A 161 -13.06 20.37 3.67
C LEU A 161 -13.62 19.45 4.75
N GLY A 162 -12.93 18.34 5.03
CA GLY A 162 -13.36 17.31 5.96
C GLY A 162 -14.28 16.24 5.36
N ALA A 163 -14.71 16.37 4.10
CA ALA A 163 -15.61 15.41 3.46
C ALA A 163 -14.98 14.02 3.29
N ALA A 164 -13.72 13.93 2.88
CA ALA A 164 -12.99 12.68 2.74
C ALA A 164 -12.77 11.98 4.08
N VAL A 165 -12.38 12.77 5.10
CA VAL A 165 -12.17 12.27 6.46
C VAL A 165 -13.47 11.73 7.04
N THR A 166 -14.56 12.49 6.92
CA THR A 166 -15.90 12.07 7.37
C THR A 166 -16.35 10.78 6.69
N GLU A 167 -16.17 10.68 5.37
CA GLU A 167 -16.56 9.48 4.63
C GLU A 167 -15.73 8.26 5.02
N ALA A 168 -14.41 8.41 5.18
CA ALA A 168 -13.56 7.32 5.66
C ALA A 168 -13.95 6.86 7.07
N GLN A 169 -14.22 7.80 7.98
CA GLN A 169 -14.70 7.47 9.33
C GLN A 169 -16.00 6.65 9.29
N ARG A 170 -16.97 7.04 8.46
CA ARG A 170 -18.21 6.26 8.27
C ARG A 170 -17.91 4.83 7.82
N VAL A 171 -17.07 4.65 6.80
CA VAL A 171 -16.66 3.32 6.34
C VAL A 171 -16.06 2.48 7.48
N PHE A 172 -15.18 3.07 8.30
CA PHE A 172 -14.57 2.36 9.42
C PHE A 172 -15.59 1.97 10.51
N PHE A 173 -16.52 2.87 10.84
CA PHE A 173 -17.60 2.59 11.80
C PHE A 173 -18.55 1.50 11.29
N ASP A 174 -19.02 1.62 10.05
CA ASP A 174 -19.98 0.68 9.45
C ASP A 174 -19.42 -0.74 9.30
N ASN A 175 -18.10 -0.88 9.21
CA ASN A 175 -17.41 -2.16 9.10
C ASN A 175 -16.87 -2.70 10.43
N ASN A 176 -17.20 -2.05 11.55
CA ASN A 176 -16.70 -2.37 12.90
C ASN A 176 -15.19 -2.61 12.90
N TYR A 177 -14.41 -1.68 12.33
CA TYR A 177 -12.96 -1.87 12.15
C TYR A 177 -12.20 -2.05 13.48
N MET A 178 -12.67 -1.39 14.53
CA MET A 178 -12.03 -1.37 15.86
C MET A 178 -12.62 -2.39 16.85
N GLY A 179 -13.62 -3.18 16.43
CA GLY A 179 -14.29 -4.15 17.30
C GLY A 179 -14.24 -5.57 16.78
#